data_AF-A0A9P8D5A2-F1
#
_entry.id   AF-A0A9P8D5A2-F1
#
_cell.length_a   1.000
_cell.length_b   1.000
_cell.length_c   1.000
_cell.angle_alpha   90.00
_cell.angle_beta   90.00
_cell.angle_gamma   90.00
#
_symmetry.space_group_name_H-M   'P 1'
#
loop_
_entity.id
_entity.type
_entity.pdbx_description
1 polymer ?
#
loop_
_entity_poly.entity_id
_entity_poly.type
_entity_poly.pdbx_seq_one_letter_code
_entity_poly.pdbx_strand_id
1 'polypeptide(L)'
;MDWSNGERWINVNSQRVRKTIAKRVKLASDKGGNAISPHNTNAYDEDTGFSLSEDDEINYIGFLADEAAKYQMSIGVDIGAIAVDLQDIASFFIGGTCDDSSGGSDNSDGSDNSDGSDGNSWDSEDPNSCDFWQGLQDSGIPVFSTDGGDFKKFKI
;
A
#
# COMPACT_ATOMS: atom_id res chain seq x y z
N MET A 1 -9.66 8.36 12.94
CA MET A 1 -10.87 8.67 12.14
C MET A 1 -12.05 7.90 12.72
N ASP A 2 -13.23 8.53 12.77
CA ASP A 2 -14.48 7.87 13.21
C ASP A 2 -15.06 7.07 12.03
N TRP A 3 -15.10 5.75 12.17
CA TRP A 3 -15.75 4.76 11.30
C TRP A 3 -17.28 5.00 11.31
N SER A 4 -17.71 6.15 10.80
CA SER A 4 -19.07 6.61 10.99
C SER A 4 -20.08 5.81 10.15
N ASN A 5 -21.13 5.31 10.80
CA ASN A 5 -22.42 4.89 10.23
C ASN A 5 -22.42 3.89 9.05
N GLY A 6 -21.85 2.70 9.23
CA GLY A 6 -22.27 1.51 8.46
C GLY A 6 -21.21 0.78 7.65
N GLU A 7 -19.95 1.22 7.70
CA GLU A 7 -18.84 0.44 7.15
C GLU A 7 -18.65 -0.85 7.94
N ARG A 8 -18.21 -1.91 7.27
CA ARG A 8 -17.93 -3.23 7.87
C ARG A 8 -16.74 -3.82 7.14
N TRP A 9 -15.83 -4.41 7.91
CA TRP A 9 -14.79 -5.26 7.36
C TRP A 9 -15.41 -6.40 6.55
N ILE A 10 -14.70 -6.84 5.52
CA ILE A 10 -15.11 -7.93 4.66
C ILE A 10 -14.00 -8.96 4.61
N ASN A 11 -14.37 -10.24 4.54
CA ASN A 11 -13.39 -11.29 4.29
C ASN A 11 -12.97 -11.25 2.81
N VAL A 12 -11.74 -10.80 2.54
CA VAL A 12 -11.16 -10.66 1.20
C VAL A 12 -10.98 -11.99 0.47
N ASN A 13 -10.94 -13.12 1.20
CA ASN A 13 -10.91 -14.47 0.61
C ASN A 13 -12.28 -14.98 0.15
N SER A 14 -13.36 -14.26 0.45
CA SER A 14 -14.69 -14.63 0.00
C SER A 14 -14.83 -14.50 -1.52
N GLN A 15 -15.14 -15.62 -2.19
CA GLN A 15 -15.44 -15.64 -3.62
C GLN A 15 -16.61 -14.72 -4.00
N ARG A 16 -17.56 -14.51 -3.09
CA ARG A 16 -18.67 -13.57 -3.31
C ARG A 16 -18.19 -12.12 -3.27
N VAL A 17 -17.27 -11.79 -2.36
CA VAL A 17 -16.63 -10.47 -2.29
C VAL A 17 -15.82 -10.24 -3.57
N ARG A 18 -14.91 -11.14 -3.92
CA ARG A 18 -14.07 -11.02 -5.13
C ARG A 18 -14.89 -10.84 -6.41
N LYS A 19 -15.97 -11.61 -6.61
CA LYS A 19 -16.91 -11.41 -7.73
C LYS A 19 -17.59 -10.03 -7.73
N THR A 20 -17.87 -9.48 -6.56
CA THR A 20 -18.48 -8.14 -6.44
C THR A 20 -17.46 -7.06 -6.76
N ILE A 21 -16.23 -7.21 -6.29
CA ILE A 21 -15.15 -6.26 -6.53
C ILE A 21 -14.70 -6.28 -8.00
N ALA A 22 -14.60 -7.45 -8.64
CA ALA A 22 -14.33 -7.54 -10.09
C ALA A 22 -15.34 -6.74 -10.94
N LYS A 23 -16.62 -6.72 -10.53
CA LYS A 23 -17.64 -5.88 -11.18
C LYS A 23 -17.39 -4.39 -10.97
N ARG A 24 -16.86 -3.98 -9.81
CA ARG A 24 -16.47 -2.59 -9.54
C ARG A 24 -15.26 -2.17 -10.35
N VAL A 25 -14.26 -3.05 -10.51
CA VAL A 25 -13.11 -2.82 -11.39
C VAL A 25 -13.57 -2.63 -12.83
N LYS A 26 -14.43 -3.53 -13.34
CA LYS A 26 -15.03 -3.33 -14.67
C LYS A 26 -15.77 -1.99 -14.77
N LEU A 27 -16.56 -1.62 -13.76
CA LEU A 27 -17.30 -0.36 -13.76
C LEU A 27 -16.36 0.86 -13.80
N ALA A 28 -15.20 0.80 -13.15
CA ALA A 28 -14.19 1.85 -13.23
C ALA A 28 -13.67 2.01 -14.68
N SER A 29 -13.38 0.88 -15.35
CA SER A 29 -13.00 0.89 -16.76
C SER A 29 -14.12 1.41 -17.67
N ASP A 30 -15.36 0.96 -17.48
CA ASP A 30 -16.52 1.43 -18.27
C ASP A 30 -16.73 2.94 -18.16
N LYS A 31 -16.25 3.56 -17.06
CA LYS A 31 -16.28 5.01 -16.83
C LYS A 31 -15.05 5.75 -17.36
N GLY A 32 -14.10 5.05 -18.00
CA GLY A 32 -12.88 5.62 -18.55
C GLY A 32 -11.75 5.77 -17.53
N GLY A 33 -11.78 5.03 -16.42
CA GLY A 33 -10.69 5.01 -15.45
C GLY A 33 -9.41 4.43 -16.06
N ASN A 34 -8.26 4.97 -15.64
CA ASN A 34 -6.94 4.50 -16.04
C ASN A 34 -6.26 3.65 -14.96
N ALA A 35 -6.73 3.74 -13.72
CA ALA A 35 -6.24 2.97 -12.60
C ALA A 35 -7.35 2.74 -11.57
N ILE A 36 -7.17 1.71 -10.75
CA ILE A 36 -7.91 1.53 -9.50
C ILE A 36 -6.98 1.80 -8.32
N SER A 37 -7.54 2.29 -7.22
CA SER A 37 -6.84 2.36 -5.94
C SER A 37 -7.74 1.81 -4.84
N PRO A 38 -7.51 0.55 -4.40
CA PRO A 38 -8.22 0.00 -3.25
C PRO A 38 -7.79 0.72 -1.96
N HIS A 39 -8.75 0.99 -1.09
CA HIS A 39 -8.56 1.60 0.23
C HIS A 39 -8.88 0.56 1.32
N ASN A 40 -8.43 0.79 2.55
CA ASN A 40 -8.56 -0.14 3.70
C ASN A 40 -7.88 -1.50 3.44
N THR A 41 -6.72 -1.48 2.80
CA THR A 41 -5.90 -2.66 2.49
C THR A 41 -4.92 -2.98 3.62
N ASN A 42 -5.41 -2.89 4.86
CA ASN A 42 -4.69 -3.17 6.10
C ASN A 42 -5.53 -4.07 7.05
N ALA A 43 -6.49 -4.82 6.51
CA ALA A 43 -7.46 -5.59 7.28
C ALA A 43 -6.81 -6.70 8.15
N TYR A 44 -5.59 -7.11 7.82
CA TYR A 44 -4.82 -8.09 8.60
C TYR A 44 -4.32 -7.55 9.94
N ASP A 45 -4.18 -6.22 10.08
CA ASP A 45 -3.68 -5.54 11.29
C ASP A 45 -4.80 -4.90 12.13
N GLU A 46 -6.05 -5.27 11.85
CA GLU A 46 -7.25 -4.64 12.42
C GLU A 46 -8.16 -5.67 13.12
N ASP A 47 -8.98 -5.24 14.09
CA ASP A 47 -10.01 -6.10 14.70
C ASP A 47 -11.22 -6.23 13.77
N THR A 48 -11.08 -7.11 12.77
CA THR A 48 -12.08 -7.28 11.70
C THR A 48 -13.14 -8.33 12.00
N GLY A 49 -12.91 -9.19 13.00
CA GLY A 49 -13.66 -10.41 13.23
C GLY A 49 -13.35 -11.54 12.22
N PHE A 50 -12.36 -11.36 11.35
CA PHE A 50 -11.81 -12.39 10.47
C PHE A 50 -10.35 -12.67 10.81
N SER A 51 -9.91 -13.91 10.65
CA SER A 51 -8.48 -14.26 10.73
C SER A 51 -7.86 -14.05 9.36
N LEU A 52 -7.40 -12.83 9.08
CA LEU A 52 -6.71 -12.46 7.84
C LEU A 52 -5.21 -12.31 8.12
N SER A 53 -4.37 -12.84 7.23
CA SER A 53 -2.92 -12.63 7.27
C SER A 53 -2.47 -11.56 6.25
N GLU A 54 -1.21 -11.14 6.35
CA GLU A 54 -0.56 -10.32 5.32
C GLU A 54 -0.60 -11.00 3.94
N ASP A 55 -0.34 -12.32 3.89
CA ASP A 55 -0.46 -13.11 2.66
C ASP A 55 -1.87 -13.04 2.03
N ASP A 56 -2.93 -13.00 2.86
CA ASP A 56 -4.30 -12.87 2.37
C ASP A 56 -4.52 -11.49 1.71
N GLU A 57 -3.93 -10.44 2.26
CA GLU A 57 -3.98 -9.09 1.73
C GLU A 57 -3.18 -8.98 0.42
N ILE A 58 -1.93 -9.46 0.40
CA ILE A 58 -1.08 -9.52 -0.80
C ILE A 58 -1.80 -10.31 -1.91
N ASN A 59 -2.38 -11.48 -1.59
CA ASN A 59 -3.15 -12.27 -2.55
C ASN A 59 -4.38 -11.53 -3.07
N TYR A 60 -5.05 -10.75 -2.22
CA TYR A 60 -6.20 -9.96 -2.62
C TYR A 60 -5.80 -8.80 -3.55
N ILE A 61 -4.71 -8.11 -3.25
CA ILE A 61 -4.16 -7.03 -4.09
C ILE A 61 -3.70 -7.57 -5.44
N GLY A 62 -3.01 -8.72 -5.48
CA GLY A 62 -2.65 -9.41 -6.71
C GLY A 62 -3.88 -9.75 -7.57
N PHE A 63 -4.96 -10.22 -6.94
CA PHE A 63 -6.24 -10.42 -7.64
C PHE A 63 -6.81 -9.12 -8.22
N LEU A 64 -6.71 -7.99 -7.52
CA LEU A 64 -7.16 -6.70 -8.03
C LEU A 64 -6.32 -6.22 -9.22
N ALA A 65 -5.00 -6.43 -9.16
CA ALA A 65 -4.09 -6.15 -10.26
C ALA A 65 -4.48 -6.96 -11.51
N ASP A 66 -4.73 -8.27 -11.35
CA ASP A 66 -5.19 -9.15 -12.42
C ASP A 66 -6.54 -8.70 -13.01
N GLU A 67 -7.50 -8.28 -12.18
CA GLU A 67 -8.78 -7.75 -12.66
C GLU A 67 -8.62 -6.41 -13.39
N ALA A 68 -7.74 -5.53 -12.93
CA ALA A 68 -7.46 -4.23 -13.57
C ALA A 68 -6.77 -4.41 -14.93
N ALA A 69 -5.81 -5.34 -15.00
CA ALA A 69 -5.04 -5.65 -16.20
C ALA A 69 -5.93 -6.11 -17.37
N LYS A 70 -7.06 -6.80 -17.10
CA LYS A 70 -8.05 -7.17 -18.13
C LYS A 70 -8.61 -5.98 -18.90
N TYR A 71 -8.54 -4.79 -18.31
CA TYR A 71 -9.08 -3.55 -18.86
C TYR A 71 -8.00 -2.49 -19.13
N GLN A 72 -6.72 -2.89 -19.17
CA GLN A 72 -5.58 -1.97 -19.36
C GLN A 72 -5.52 -0.86 -18.29
N MET A 73 -6.03 -1.15 -17.09
CA MET A 73 -5.92 -0.24 -15.96
C MET A 73 -4.75 -0.66 -15.06
N SER A 74 -4.06 0.34 -14.52
CA SER A 74 -3.06 0.15 -13.47
C SER A 74 -3.70 -0.03 -12.09
N ILE A 75 -2.90 -0.45 -11.11
CA ILE A 75 -3.30 -0.46 -9.69
C ILE A 75 -2.36 0.45 -8.90
N GLY A 76 -2.98 1.30 -8.09
CA GLY A 76 -2.30 2.16 -7.12
C GLY A 76 -2.62 1.73 -5.71
N VAL A 77 -1.61 1.43 -4.91
CA VAL A 77 -1.81 0.85 -3.58
C VAL A 77 -1.70 1.92 -2.49
N ASP A 78 -2.72 2.00 -1.64
CA ASP A 78 -2.81 2.91 -0.49
C ASP A 78 -2.60 2.09 0.79
N ILE A 79 -1.35 1.91 1.23
CA ILE A 79 -1.00 1.01 2.35
C ILE A 79 0.24 1.49 3.11
N GLY A 80 0.33 1.12 4.40
CA GLY A 80 1.55 1.09 5.21
C GLY A 80 2.45 -0.15 4.96
N ALA A 81 2.87 -0.85 6.01
CA ALA A 81 4.06 -1.74 6.10
C ALA A 81 4.33 -2.79 5.00
N ILE A 82 3.33 -3.29 4.27
CA ILE A 82 3.54 -4.31 3.21
C ILE A 82 3.90 -3.73 1.84
N ALA A 83 4.19 -2.42 1.75
CA ALA A 83 4.54 -1.78 0.49
C ALA A 83 5.76 -2.41 -0.21
N VAL A 84 6.73 -2.95 0.56
CA VAL A 84 7.90 -3.65 0.01
C VAL A 84 7.50 -4.91 -0.77
N ASP A 85 6.57 -5.71 -0.25
CA ASP A 85 6.12 -6.95 -0.91
C ASP A 85 5.25 -6.72 -2.14
N LEU A 86 4.79 -5.48 -2.34
CA LEU A 86 3.86 -5.11 -3.41
C LEU A 86 4.54 -4.40 -4.58
N GLN A 87 5.87 -4.20 -4.55
CA GLN A 87 6.60 -3.48 -5.60
C GLN A 87 6.43 -4.11 -6.99
N ASP A 88 6.33 -5.44 -7.07
CA ASP A 88 6.11 -6.17 -8.33
C ASP A 88 4.64 -6.15 -8.82
N ILE A 89 3.71 -5.70 -7.97
CA ILE A 89 2.26 -5.71 -8.23
C ILE A 89 1.74 -4.29 -8.47
N ALA A 90 2.16 -3.34 -7.64
CA ALA A 90 1.69 -1.96 -7.66
C ALA A 90 2.34 -1.17 -8.80
N SER A 91 1.53 -0.44 -9.57
CA SER A 91 2.05 0.51 -10.57
C SER A 91 2.48 1.85 -9.95
N PHE A 92 1.93 2.16 -8.78
CA PHE A 92 2.28 3.31 -7.96
C PHE A 92 1.79 3.11 -6.54
N PHE A 93 2.37 3.84 -5.60
CA PHE A 93 1.91 3.88 -4.22
C PHE A 93 1.27 5.23 -3.90
N ILE A 94 0.39 5.22 -2.90
CA ILE A 94 -0.22 6.41 -2.33
C ILE A 94 0.26 6.48 -0.88
N GLY A 95 1.02 7.52 -0.56
CA GLY A 95 1.58 7.75 0.77
C GLY A 95 0.74 8.75 1.56
N GLY A 96 0.59 8.48 2.86
CA GLY A 96 0.02 9.42 3.83
C GLY A 96 0.97 10.54 4.22
N THR A 97 0.60 11.29 5.26
CA THR A 97 1.50 12.26 5.92
C THR A 97 2.69 11.53 6.52
N CYS A 98 3.91 11.91 6.12
CA CYS A 98 5.10 11.55 6.87
C CYS A 98 5.41 12.70 7.84
N ASP A 99 5.57 12.41 9.13
CA ASP A 99 5.88 13.43 10.14
C ASP A 99 7.35 13.28 10.55
N ASP A 100 8.20 14.21 10.08
CA ASP A 100 9.59 14.31 10.50
C ASP A 100 9.76 14.48 12.03
N SER A 101 8.68 14.79 12.76
CA SER A 101 8.70 14.98 14.22
C SER A 101 8.55 13.69 15.03
N SER A 102 8.12 12.58 14.42
CA SER A 102 8.51 11.27 14.92
C SER A 102 9.92 11.01 14.41
N GLY A 103 10.89 11.56 15.13
CA GLY A 103 12.29 11.25 14.89
C GLY A 103 12.41 9.74 14.75
N GLY A 104 12.89 9.29 13.58
CA GLY A 104 13.63 8.05 13.56
C GLY A 104 14.61 8.17 14.72
N SER A 105 14.41 7.37 15.76
CA SER A 105 15.48 7.14 16.69
C SER A 105 16.66 6.81 15.81
N ASP A 106 17.71 7.63 15.88
CA ASP A 106 19.04 7.26 15.40
C ASP A 106 19.36 5.92 16.06
N ASN A 107 18.91 4.83 15.44
CA ASN A 107 19.24 3.47 15.84
C ASN A 107 20.66 3.27 15.32
N SER A 108 21.58 3.92 16.00
CA SER A 108 22.92 3.44 16.24
C SER A 108 22.86 2.18 17.10
N ASP A 109 22.10 1.18 16.65
CA ASP A 109 22.22 -0.18 17.13
C ASP A 109 22.24 -1.08 15.89
N GLY A 110 23.46 -1.44 15.50
CA GLY A 110 23.70 -2.46 14.50
C GLY A 110 23.12 -3.77 15.00
N SER A 111 21.90 -4.07 14.57
CA SER A 111 21.39 -5.43 14.52
C SER A 111 21.01 -5.74 13.08
N ASP A 112 21.98 -6.34 12.38
CA ASP A 112 21.76 -7.05 11.13
C ASP A 112 20.63 -8.08 11.35
N ASN A 113 19.44 -7.78 10.85
CA ASN A 113 18.45 -8.80 10.51
C ASN A 113 18.39 -8.88 8.99
N SER A 114 19.22 -9.78 8.46
CA SER A 114 19.27 -10.18 7.07
C SER A 114 18.09 -11.10 6.74
N ASP A 115 16.97 -10.49 6.36
CA ASP A 115 15.83 -11.14 5.71
C ASP A 115 14.90 -10.03 5.19
N GLY A 116 14.82 -9.68 3.91
CA GLY A 116 15.48 -10.14 2.71
C GLY A 116 15.08 -9.15 1.64
N SER A 117 16.02 -8.43 1.03
CA SER A 117 15.69 -7.51 -0.06
C SER A 117 16.94 -7.11 -0.83
N ASP A 118 16.67 -6.66 -2.04
CA ASP A 118 17.46 -6.28 -3.21
C ASP A 118 18.60 -5.26 -3.00
N GLY A 119 19.02 -5.03 -1.76
CA GLY A 119 20.18 -4.21 -1.40
C GLY A 119 19.86 -2.72 -1.24
N ASN A 120 18.57 -2.37 -1.15
CA ASN A 120 18.15 -0.99 -0.99
C ASN A 120 18.04 -0.64 0.51
N SER A 121 18.71 0.45 0.92
CA SER A 121 18.82 0.85 2.33
C SER A 121 17.50 1.25 3.01
N TRP A 122 16.46 1.51 2.22
CA TRP A 122 15.18 2.04 2.69
C TRP A 122 14.13 0.94 2.95
N ASP A 123 14.39 -0.31 2.53
CA ASP A 123 13.48 -1.43 2.74
C ASP A 123 13.26 -1.75 4.24
N SER A 124 14.22 -1.37 5.09
CA SER A 124 14.17 -1.56 6.55
C SER A 124 13.65 -0.34 7.31
N GLU A 125 13.29 0.73 6.62
CA GLU A 125 12.82 1.96 7.26
C GLU A 125 11.34 1.85 7.66
N ASP A 126 10.95 2.63 8.67
CA ASP A 126 9.56 2.69 9.11
C ASP A 126 8.69 3.11 7.90
N PRO A 127 7.65 2.34 7.53
CA PRO A 127 6.74 2.65 6.42
C PRO A 127 5.96 3.97 6.60
N ASN A 128 6.05 4.58 7.79
CA ASN A 128 5.51 5.91 8.07
C ASN A 128 6.57 7.03 7.99
N SER A 129 7.83 6.70 7.76
CA SER A 129 8.93 7.68 7.63
C SER A 129 8.97 8.32 6.25
N CYS A 130 9.42 9.57 6.17
CA CYS A 130 9.64 10.22 4.88
C CYS A 130 10.76 9.54 4.08
N ASP A 131 11.75 8.94 4.74
CA ASP A 131 12.86 8.24 4.08
C ASP A 131 12.36 7.02 3.29
N PHE A 132 11.44 6.23 3.87
CA PHE A 132 10.84 5.08 3.19
C PHE A 132 10.18 5.49 1.87
N TRP A 133 9.32 6.51 1.91
CA TRP A 133 8.62 7.02 0.73
C TRP A 133 9.56 7.68 -0.28
N GLN A 134 10.61 8.35 0.18
CA GLN A 134 11.63 8.92 -0.70
C GLN A 134 12.47 7.82 -1.36
N GLY A 135 12.76 6.74 -0.65
CA GLY A 135 13.49 5.57 -1.16
C GLY A 135 12.75 4.86 -2.31
N LEU A 136 11.42 4.70 -2.17
CA LEU A 136 10.55 4.21 -3.26
C LEU A 136 10.68 5.12 -4.50
N GLN A 137 10.56 6.43 -4.31
CA GLN A 137 10.66 7.40 -5.40
C GLN A 137 12.03 7.37 -6.08
N ASP A 138 13.10 7.31 -5.30
CA ASP A 138 14.49 7.29 -5.79
C ASP A 138 14.79 6.00 -6.57
N SER A 139 14.09 4.91 -6.24
CA SER A 139 14.16 3.62 -6.95
C SER A 139 13.31 3.59 -8.23
N GLY A 140 12.64 4.70 -8.56
CA GLY A 140 11.86 4.87 -9.79
C GLY A 140 10.40 4.40 -9.67
N ILE A 141 9.94 4.07 -8.47
CA ILE A 141 8.56 3.68 -8.21
C ILE A 141 7.74 4.96 -7.94
N PRO A 142 6.66 5.24 -8.69
CA PRO A 142 5.87 6.45 -8.47
C PRO A 142 5.14 6.40 -7.13
N VAL A 143 5.27 7.47 -6.33
CA VAL A 143 4.54 7.65 -5.06
C VAL A 143 3.77 8.97 -5.11
N PHE A 144 2.46 8.92 -4.85
CA PHE A 144 1.59 10.10 -4.75
C PHE A 144 1.31 10.42 -3.28
N SER A 145 1.65 11.63 -2.85
CA SER A 145 1.31 12.12 -1.50
C SER A 145 -0.15 12.58 -1.43
N THR A 146 -0.82 12.26 -0.32
CA THR A 146 -2.19 12.73 -0.01
C THR A 146 -2.21 14.07 0.75
N ASP A 147 -1.11 14.47 1.37
CA ASP A 147 -0.99 15.71 2.17
C ASP A 147 -0.44 16.91 1.39
N GLY A 148 -0.01 16.69 0.14
CA GLY A 148 0.57 17.71 -0.74
C GLY A 148 2.02 18.07 -0.40
N GLY A 149 2.66 17.34 0.52
CA GLY A 149 4.08 17.47 0.85
C GLY A 149 4.98 16.76 -0.18
N ASP A 150 6.15 17.35 -0.44
CA ASP A 150 7.25 16.61 -1.06
C ASP A 150 7.82 15.66 0.02
N PHE A 151 7.98 14.37 -0.28
CA PHE A 151 8.70 13.40 0.60
C PHE A 151 10.20 13.71 0.73
N LYS A 152 10.66 14.82 0.14
CA LYS A 152 12.05 15.25 0.16
C LYS A 152 12.40 15.82 1.52
N LYS A 153 13.39 15.21 2.16
CA LYS A 153 14.20 15.90 3.16
C LYS A 153 14.78 17.17 2.53
N PHE A 154 14.38 18.35 3.01
CA PHE A 154 15.20 19.54 2.85
C PHE A 154 16.51 19.30 3.63
N LYS A 155 17.55 18.84 2.95
CA LYS A 155 18.92 18.92 3.49
C LYS A 155 19.27 20.40 3.57
N ILE A 156 19.14 20.98 4.76
CA ILE A 156 19.72 22.29 5.12
C ILE A 156 21.21 22.09 5.38
#